data_AF-A0A524PDE6-F1
#
_entry.id   AF-A0A524PDE6-F1
#
_cell.length_a   1.000
_cell.length_b   1.000
_cell.length_c   1.000
_cell.angle_alpha   90.00
_cell.angle_beta   90.00
_cell.angle_gamma   90.00
#
_symmetry.space_group_name_H-M   'P 1'
#
loop_
_entity.id
_entity.type
_entity.pdbx_description
1 polymer ?
#
loop_
_entity_poly.entity_id
_entity_poly.type
_entity_poly.pdbx_seq_one_letter_code
_entity_poly.pdbx_strand_id
1 'polypeptide(L)' 'MMSSRTIRAPRGTVLTCKSWQTEAAYRMIQNNLDPEVAEQPEDLIVYGGRG' A
#
# COMPACT_ATOMS: atom_id res chain seq x y z
N MET A 1 7.62 13.78 15.79
CA MET A 1 7.20 12.37 15.63
C MET A 1 6.28 12.33 14.41
N MET A 2 6.71 11.71 13.31
CA MET A 2 5.80 11.52 12.16
C MET A 2 4.67 10.59 12.63
N SER A 3 3.42 11.02 12.48
CA SER A 3 2.27 10.15 12.72
C SER A 3 2.39 8.97 11.75
N SER A 4 2.47 7.74 12.26
CA SER A 4 2.52 6.54 11.44
C SER A 4 1.23 6.47 10.62
N ARG A 5 1.36 6.61 9.30
CA ARG A 5 0.23 6.53 8.39
C ARG A 5 -0.08 5.06 8.14
N THR A 6 -1.26 4.60 8.56
CA THR A 6 -1.77 3.30 8.13
C THR A 6 -2.17 3.35 6.66
N ILE A 7 -1.48 2.60 5.81
CA ILE A 7 -1.76 2.50 4.37
C ILE A 7 -2.56 1.23 4.11
N ARG A 8 -3.62 1.32 3.29
CA ARG A 8 -4.39 0.16 2.82
C ARG A 8 -4.86 0.40 1.40
N ALA A 9 -4.87 -0.64 0.57
CA ALA A 9 -5.31 -0.53 -0.81
C ALA A 9 -6.85 -0.30 -0.91
N PRO A 10 -7.32 0.64 -1.75
CA PRO A 10 -8.74 0.78 -2.07
C PRO A 10 -9.37 -0.53 -2.57
N ARG A 11 -10.62 -0.78 -2.16
CA ARG A 11 -11.37 -2.00 -2.49
C ARG A 11 -12.60 -1.68 -3.36
N GLY A 12 -13.16 -2.70 -3.99
CA GLY A 12 -14.33 -2.55 -4.88
C GLY A 12 -13.97 -2.02 -6.28
N THR A 13 -14.99 -1.64 -7.05
CA THR A 13 -14.87 -1.30 -8.49
C THR A 13 -14.74 0.20 -8.79
N VAL A 14 -14.78 1.05 -7.76
CA VAL A 14 -14.62 2.51 -7.91
C VAL A 14 -13.15 2.85 -8.10
N LEU A 15 -12.84 3.65 -9.13
CA LEU A 15 -11.47 4.07 -9.45
C LEU A 15 -11.06 5.32 -8.65
N THR A 16 -9.82 5.33 -8.18
CA THR A 16 -9.13 6.52 -7.64
C THR A 16 -8.32 7.20 -8.75
N CYS A 17 -7.67 6.41 -9.60
CA CYS A 17 -6.92 6.84 -10.77
C CYS A 17 -7.83 6.95 -12.02
N LYS A 18 -7.27 7.43 -13.14
CA LYS A 18 -8.03 7.66 -14.38
C LYS A 18 -8.27 6.40 -15.22
N SER A 19 -7.57 5.30 -14.93
CA SER A 19 -7.69 4.04 -15.66
C SER A 19 -7.40 2.84 -14.77
N TRP A 20 -7.88 1.66 -15.15
CA TRP A 20 -7.59 0.42 -14.43
C TRP A 20 -6.10 0.06 -14.41
N GLN A 21 -5.36 0.35 -15.49
CA GLN A 21 -3.92 0.06 -15.53
C GLN A 21 -3.17 0.88 -14.47
N THR A 22 -3.52 2.16 -14.30
CA THR A 22 -2.90 3.03 -13.30
C THR A 22 -3.41 2.74 -11.89
N GLU A 23 -4.70 2.41 -11.75
CA GLU A 23 -5.31 1.98 -10.48
C GLU A 23 -4.68 0.68 -9.97
N ALA A 24 -4.38 -0.29 -10.83
CA ALA A 24 -3.79 -1.56 -10.44
C ALA A 24 -2.42 -1.34 -9.78
N ALA A 25 -1.54 -0.55 -10.39
CA ALA A 25 -0.25 -0.19 -9.80
C ALA A 25 -0.43 0.56 -8.48
N TYR A 26 -1.37 1.52 -8.42
CA TYR A 26 -1.68 2.28 -7.21
C TYR A 26 -2.19 1.41 -6.07
N ARG A 27 -3.02 0.39 -6.35
CA ARG A 27 -3.50 -0.56 -5.34
C ARG A 27 -2.40 -1.51 -4.90
N MET A 28 -1.60 -2.04 -5.82
CA MET A 28 -0.55 -3.00 -5.50
C MET A 28 0.54 -2.40 -4.61
N ILE A 29 0.98 -1.16 -4.88
CA ILE A 29 1.97 -0.51 -4.02
C ILE A 29 1.44 -0.27 -2.59
N GLN A 30 0.16 0.08 -2.44
CA GLN A 30 -0.46 0.23 -1.13
C GLN A 30 -0.71 -1.11 -0.44
N ASN A 31 -1.01 -2.17 -1.19
CA ASN A 31 -1.17 -3.51 -0.66
C ASN A 31 0.14 -4.04 -0.05
N ASN A 32 1.28 -3.73 -0.67
CA ASN A 32 2.58 -4.05 -0.09
C ASN A 32 2.82 -3.37 1.27
N LEU A 33 2.18 -2.24 1.55
CA LEU A 33 2.32 -1.49 2.80
C LEU A 33 1.11 -1.64 3.74
N ASP A 34 0.20 -2.57 3.44
CA ASP A 34 -0.91 -2.89 4.34
C ASP A 34 -0.34 -3.56 5.61
N PRO A 35 -0.73 -3.17 6.83
CA PRO A 35 -0.23 -3.80 8.06
C PRO A 35 -0.52 -5.30 8.18
N GLU A 36 -1.46 -5.82 7.40
CA GLU A 36 -1.73 -7.26 7.31
C GLU A 36 -0.79 -7.99 6.33
N VAL A 37 0.02 -7.26 5.57
CA VAL A 37 0.92 -7.77 4.52
C VAL A 37 2.40 -7.46 4.85
N ALA A 38 2.70 -6.22 5.21
CA ALA A 38 4.06 -5.74 5.48
C ALA A 38 4.56 -6.13 6.88
N GLU A 39 5.84 -6.48 6.99
CA GLU A 39 6.50 -6.73 8.28
C GLU A 39 6.66 -5.45 9.13
N GLN A 40 7.05 -4.32 8.52
CA GLN A 40 7.25 -3.02 9.18
C GLN A 40 6.81 -1.87 8.24
N PRO A 41 5.49 -1.68 8.03
CA PRO A 41 4.95 -0.71 7.07
C PRO A 41 5.28 0.75 7.40
N GLU A 42 5.47 1.10 8.68
CA GLU A 42 5.85 2.44 9.13
C GLU A 42 7.23 2.89 8.62
N ASP A 43 8.12 1.93 8.42
CA ASP A 43 9.47 2.13 7.88
C ASP A 43 9.54 1.76 6.38
N LEU A 44 8.38 1.53 5.76
CA LEU A 44 8.21 1.13 4.35
C LEU A 44 8.86 -0.21 4.00
N ILE A 45 9.00 -1.11 4.98
CA ILE A 45 9.57 -2.44 4.81
C ILE A 45 8.43 -3.45 4.66
N VAL A 46 8.40 -4.12 3.51
CA VAL A 46 7.42 -5.16 3.20
C VAL A 46 7.89 -6.50 3.79
N TYR A 47 9.11 -6.92 3.47
CA TYR A 47 9.70 -8.16 4.00
C TYR A 47 11.21 -8.21 3.78
N GLY A 48 11.88 -9.18 4.41
CA GLY A 48 13.33 -9.39 4.20
C GLY A 48 14.19 -8.30 4.84
N GLY A 49 13.65 -7.62 5.86
CA GLY A 49 14.36 -6.69 6.74
C GLY A 49 14.60 -5.28 6.19
N ARG A 50 14.80 -5.07 4.89
CA ARG A 50 15.02 -3.71 4.29
C ARG A 50 14.37 -3.52 2.92
N GLY A 51 13.53 -4.44 2.47
CA GLY A 51 12.88 -4.44 1.16
C GLY A 51 11.41 -4.09 1.25
#